data_AF-A0A423WKC9-F1
#
_entry.id   AF-A0A423WKC9-F1
#
_cell.length_a   1.000
_cell.length_b   1.000
_cell.length_c   1.000
_cell.angle_alpha   90.00
_cell.angle_beta   90.00
_cell.angle_gamma   90.00
#
_symmetry.space_group_name_H-M   'P 1'
#
loop_
_entity.id
_entity.type
_entity.pdbx_description
1 polymer ?
#
loop_
_entity_poly.entity_id
_entity_poly.type
_entity_poly.pdbx_seq_one_letter_code
_entity_poly.pdbx_strand_id
1 'polypeptide(L)'
;MAPIRIGIIGLSSSAVTSWASTAHLPYLLSVRGRANYSIVALCNSSLESAKKAIETYGLDSEKTKPYEDPVALAADPDIDMVVCCTRVDTHYALIRPSVEAGKAVYVEWPLTHDVQLSRELASLAAEKGVPTMVGLQGRLAPVVLKMKELVEEGGMGKVLSSEVRAYGGTIDRETVASGLSYFADRKIGGNIFMIGFAHNHLSEMPGHNGLPATEDIRIMKMRLAVEKGISDNPDDESAQIDAVAEAQGYFRGSGETVDIVNSYISGTIDVQETVRRLAEPIEYSYVTADGGRLFVSEERSARFQRPYHEPDKAVELCGPEEDLDELQKRVTDPEAPSTELQLWNLYYTILYAARKTPWRDEDAQQKLVDLVAALKARPDPDYPANITVPVMNHWIYDHRRLWSDGTMLGPSARESWNDQPRYNDVWHLPEVHAWANINAFVARLTAQDIHNFKLYGTGAIIDAVDAGEVLELNPHSYPPALSKDGRAEAVFEVAALWIRIAGESIYEYLRTEAKKDENQEWNRWQKRFEEEAVWAQYNPRVTALAREGAETMTRISGHPQK
;
A
#
# COMPACT_ATOMS: atom_id res chain seq x y z
N MET A 1 -9.48 12.92 -41.18
CA MET A 1 -10.44 11.93 -41.71
C MET A 1 -11.79 12.18 -41.05
N ALA A 2 -12.91 11.85 -41.69
CA ALA A 2 -14.22 11.93 -41.05
C ALA A 2 -14.31 10.90 -39.90
N PRO A 3 -15.02 11.20 -38.80
CA PRO A 3 -15.22 10.23 -37.72
C PRO A 3 -15.93 8.96 -38.21
N ILE A 4 -15.51 7.80 -37.72
CA ILE A 4 -16.15 6.51 -38.01
C ILE A 4 -17.53 6.49 -37.34
N ARG A 5 -18.58 6.17 -38.09
CA ARG A 5 -19.96 6.14 -37.62
C ARG A 5 -20.26 4.78 -36.99
N ILE A 6 -20.52 4.77 -35.69
CA ILE A 6 -20.70 3.57 -34.87
C ILE A 6 -22.18 3.32 -34.57
N GLY A 7 -22.60 2.06 -34.76
CA GLY A 7 -23.78 1.48 -34.12
C GLY A 7 -23.40 0.66 -32.88
N ILE A 8 -24.08 0.87 -31.76
CA ILE A 8 -23.82 0.11 -30.52
C ILE A 8 -25.00 -0.81 -30.22
N ILE A 9 -24.70 -2.10 -30.04
CA ILE A 9 -25.65 -3.11 -29.56
C ILE A 9 -25.37 -3.37 -28.08
N GLY A 10 -26.36 -3.13 -27.21
CA GLY A 10 -26.26 -3.46 -25.78
C GLY A 10 -25.93 -2.30 -24.83
N LEU A 11 -26.00 -1.04 -25.27
CA LEU A 11 -25.91 0.11 -24.36
C LEU A 11 -27.26 0.34 -23.66
N SER A 12 -27.42 -0.21 -22.47
CA SER A 12 -28.69 -0.20 -21.71
C SER A 12 -28.65 0.74 -20.51
N SER A 13 -29.70 1.57 -20.36
CA SER A 13 -29.89 2.47 -19.21
C SER A 13 -30.42 1.78 -17.95
N SER A 14 -30.79 0.50 -18.02
CA SER A 14 -31.44 -0.22 -16.92
C SER A 14 -30.87 -1.62 -16.68
N ALA A 15 -29.76 -1.97 -17.33
CA ALA A 15 -29.08 -3.22 -17.06
C ALA A 15 -28.43 -3.17 -15.68
N VAL A 16 -28.50 -4.29 -14.95
CA VAL A 16 -27.83 -4.45 -13.65
C VAL A 16 -26.30 -4.48 -13.81
N THR A 17 -25.83 -4.88 -14.99
CA THR A 17 -24.41 -4.87 -15.38
C THR A 17 -24.24 -4.00 -16.60
N SER A 18 -23.35 -3.00 -16.54
CA SER A 18 -23.39 -1.87 -17.47
C SER A 18 -22.03 -1.62 -18.14
N TRP A 19 -21.39 -2.67 -18.66
CA TRP A 19 -20.04 -2.59 -19.24
C TRP A 19 -19.93 -1.57 -20.38
N ALA A 20 -20.92 -1.51 -21.28
CA ALA A 20 -20.94 -0.53 -22.37
C ALA A 20 -20.88 0.92 -21.85
N SER A 21 -21.63 1.25 -20.79
CA SER A 21 -21.66 2.60 -20.24
C SER A 21 -20.46 2.93 -19.36
N THR A 22 -19.79 1.93 -18.78
CA THR A 22 -18.64 2.15 -17.88
C THR A 22 -17.29 2.09 -18.62
N ALA A 23 -17.16 1.26 -19.66
CA ALA A 23 -15.90 1.03 -20.35
C ALA A 23 -15.84 1.72 -21.73
N HIS A 24 -16.90 1.61 -22.54
CA HIS A 24 -16.89 2.12 -23.93
C HIS A 24 -17.33 3.57 -24.01
N LEU A 25 -18.50 3.87 -23.44
CA LEU A 25 -19.13 5.18 -23.56
C LEU A 25 -18.25 6.34 -23.07
N PRO A 26 -17.52 6.26 -21.94
CA PRO A 26 -16.69 7.37 -21.48
C PRO A 26 -15.58 7.72 -22.47
N TYR A 27 -14.96 6.73 -23.11
CA TYR A 27 -13.98 6.96 -24.15
C TYR A 27 -14.64 7.57 -25.40
N LEU A 28 -15.76 7.01 -25.87
CA LEU A 28 -16.47 7.51 -27.05
C LEU A 28 -16.96 8.96 -26.88
N LEU A 29 -17.34 9.36 -25.66
CA LEU A 29 -17.76 10.72 -25.35
C LEU A 29 -16.59 11.69 -25.07
N SER A 30 -15.37 11.19 -24.85
CA SER A 30 -14.20 12.03 -24.65
C SER A 30 -13.84 12.84 -25.90
N VAL A 31 -13.05 13.91 -25.74
CA VAL A 31 -12.55 14.73 -26.86
C VAL A 31 -11.84 13.85 -27.91
N ARG A 32 -11.03 12.89 -27.47
CA ARG A 32 -10.30 11.98 -28.35
C ARG A 32 -11.24 10.99 -29.04
N GLY A 33 -12.26 10.47 -28.34
CA GLY A 33 -13.27 9.59 -28.91
C GLY A 33 -14.06 10.28 -30.00
N ARG A 34 -14.63 11.45 -29.71
CA ARG A 34 -15.43 12.25 -30.65
C ARG A 34 -14.66 12.72 -31.89
N ALA A 35 -13.33 12.89 -31.77
CA ALA A 35 -12.49 13.21 -32.92
C ALA A 35 -12.35 12.05 -33.92
N ASN A 36 -12.55 10.80 -33.47
CA ASN A 36 -12.36 9.60 -34.28
C ASN A 36 -13.67 8.84 -34.55
N TYR A 37 -14.70 9.02 -33.72
CA TYR A 37 -15.93 8.25 -33.74
C TYR A 37 -17.17 9.12 -33.52
N SER A 38 -18.29 8.72 -34.15
CA SER A 38 -19.61 9.29 -33.93
C SER A 38 -20.61 8.18 -33.68
N ILE A 39 -21.33 8.23 -32.55
CA ILE A 39 -22.40 7.28 -32.27
C ILE A 39 -23.62 7.71 -33.08
N VAL A 40 -24.00 6.90 -34.07
CA VAL A 40 -25.12 7.21 -35.00
C VAL A 40 -26.29 6.24 -34.87
N ALA A 41 -26.09 5.13 -34.16
CA ALA A 41 -27.13 4.13 -33.97
C ALA A 41 -26.98 3.42 -32.63
N LEU A 42 -28.12 3.03 -32.05
CA LEU A 42 -28.16 2.26 -30.81
C LEU A 42 -29.24 1.18 -30.92
N CYS A 43 -28.85 -0.08 -30.72
CA CYS A 43 -29.75 -1.23 -30.75
C CYS A 43 -29.83 -1.90 -29.39
N ASN A 44 -31.05 -2.07 -28.89
CA ASN A 44 -31.34 -2.81 -27.67
C ASN A 44 -32.50 -3.80 -27.93
N SER A 45 -32.99 -4.48 -26.91
CA SER A 45 -34.06 -5.49 -27.03
C SER A 45 -35.43 -4.95 -27.46
N SER A 46 -35.62 -3.62 -27.42
CA SER A 46 -36.80 -2.94 -27.93
C SER A 46 -36.48 -1.51 -28.33
N LEU A 47 -37.28 -0.93 -29.25
CA LEU A 47 -37.09 0.45 -29.69
C LEU A 47 -37.15 1.44 -28.53
N GLU A 48 -38.06 1.22 -27.58
CA GLU A 48 -38.22 2.06 -26.39
C GLU A 48 -37.00 2.00 -25.47
N SER A 49 -36.39 0.82 -25.29
CA SER A 49 -35.16 0.70 -24.50
C SER A 49 -33.96 1.39 -25.17
N ALA A 50 -33.92 1.43 -26.51
CA ALA A 50 -32.90 2.17 -27.25
C ALA A 50 -33.07 3.68 -27.11
N LYS A 51 -34.30 4.19 -27.28
CA LYS A 51 -34.64 5.61 -27.06
C LYS A 51 -34.31 6.06 -25.63
N LYS A 52 -34.68 5.25 -24.63
CA LYS A 52 -34.40 5.56 -23.23
C LYS A 52 -32.91 5.64 -22.93
N ALA A 53 -32.10 4.78 -23.55
CA ALA A 53 -30.64 4.85 -23.42
C ALA A 53 -30.06 6.11 -24.06
N ILE A 54 -30.53 6.50 -25.24
CA ILE A 54 -30.16 7.75 -25.91
C ILE A 54 -30.41 8.96 -24.99
N GLU A 55 -31.60 9.03 -24.40
CA GLU A 55 -31.97 10.09 -23.45
C GLU A 55 -31.10 10.05 -22.18
N THR A 56 -31.01 8.88 -21.54
CA THR A 56 -30.30 8.71 -20.25
C THR A 56 -28.83 9.12 -20.35
N TYR A 57 -28.18 8.81 -21.48
CA TYR A 57 -26.77 9.08 -21.69
C TYR A 57 -26.49 10.41 -22.43
N GLY A 58 -27.53 11.22 -22.69
CA GLY A 58 -27.38 12.52 -23.34
C GLY A 58 -26.81 12.43 -24.77
N LEU A 59 -27.15 11.36 -25.50
CA LEU A 59 -26.77 11.21 -26.90
C LEU A 59 -27.68 12.09 -27.78
N ASP A 60 -27.13 12.64 -28.85
CA ASP A 60 -27.86 13.49 -29.79
C ASP A 60 -28.95 12.66 -30.49
N SER A 61 -30.21 12.94 -30.16
CA SER A 61 -31.38 12.20 -30.65
C SER A 61 -31.68 12.47 -32.13
N GLU A 62 -31.15 13.55 -32.71
CA GLU A 62 -31.27 13.82 -34.15
C GLU A 62 -30.24 13.01 -34.94
N LYS A 63 -29.12 12.64 -34.31
CA LYS A 63 -28.02 11.91 -34.94
C LYS A 63 -27.97 10.42 -34.60
N THR A 64 -28.55 10.02 -33.47
CA THR A 64 -28.49 8.64 -32.97
C THR A 64 -29.82 7.95 -33.23
N LYS A 65 -29.88 7.08 -34.25
CA LYS A 65 -31.08 6.33 -34.60
C LYS A 65 -31.28 5.12 -33.66
N PRO A 66 -32.45 4.97 -33.01
CA PRO A 66 -32.75 3.79 -32.21
C PRO A 66 -33.17 2.61 -33.09
N TYR A 67 -32.70 1.42 -32.75
CA TYR A 67 -33.00 0.14 -33.40
C TYR A 67 -33.42 -0.91 -32.37
N GLU A 68 -34.23 -1.88 -32.81
CA GLU A 68 -34.58 -3.08 -32.04
C GLU A 68 -34.20 -4.39 -32.74
N ASP A 69 -33.91 -4.31 -34.04
CA ASP A 69 -33.52 -5.44 -34.87
C ASP A 69 -32.07 -5.24 -35.36
N PRO A 70 -31.13 -6.15 -35.03
CA PRO A 70 -29.75 -6.09 -35.51
C PRO A 70 -29.64 -6.18 -37.04
N VAL A 71 -30.60 -6.80 -37.75
CA VAL A 71 -30.60 -6.85 -39.21
C VAL A 71 -30.92 -5.48 -39.81
N ALA A 72 -31.91 -4.77 -39.26
CA ALA A 72 -32.21 -3.40 -39.65
C ALA A 72 -31.02 -2.45 -39.38
N LEU A 73 -30.34 -2.60 -38.24
CA LEU A 73 -29.10 -1.85 -37.95
C LEU A 73 -28.00 -2.19 -38.98
N ALA A 74 -27.81 -3.47 -39.30
CA ALA A 74 -26.84 -3.90 -40.30
C ALA A 74 -27.16 -3.41 -41.73
N ALA A 75 -28.43 -3.13 -42.04
CA ALA A 75 -28.82 -2.58 -43.34
C ALA A 75 -28.61 -1.07 -43.48
N ASP A 76 -28.39 -0.32 -42.38
CA ASP A 76 -28.25 1.14 -42.43
C ASP A 76 -26.93 1.55 -43.12
N PRO A 77 -26.97 2.23 -44.28
CA PRO A 77 -25.76 2.69 -44.97
C PRO A 77 -25.00 3.78 -44.19
N ASP A 78 -25.62 4.35 -43.14
CA ASP A 78 -25.00 5.37 -42.30
C ASP A 78 -24.08 4.82 -41.22
N ILE A 79 -23.95 3.49 -41.10
CA ILE A 79 -23.14 2.84 -40.07
C ILE A 79 -21.91 2.19 -40.70
N ASP A 80 -20.73 2.59 -40.25
CA ASP A 80 -19.44 2.05 -40.71
C ASP A 80 -18.98 0.85 -39.86
N MET A 81 -19.27 0.91 -38.55
CA MET A 81 -18.81 -0.07 -37.57
C MET A 81 -19.90 -0.41 -36.54
N VAL A 82 -19.96 -1.68 -36.13
CA VAL A 82 -20.90 -2.16 -35.10
C VAL A 82 -20.16 -2.70 -33.88
N VAL A 83 -20.49 -2.19 -32.70
CA VAL A 83 -19.94 -2.64 -31.41
C VAL A 83 -21.00 -3.46 -30.68
N CYS A 84 -20.70 -4.71 -30.34
CA CYS A 84 -21.59 -5.61 -29.59
C CYS A 84 -21.06 -5.81 -28.16
N CYS A 85 -21.84 -5.34 -27.19
CA CYS A 85 -21.54 -5.41 -25.77
C CYS A 85 -22.78 -5.94 -25.01
N THR A 86 -23.13 -7.19 -25.28
CA THR A 86 -24.28 -7.87 -24.65
C THR A 86 -23.81 -9.10 -23.86
N ARG A 87 -24.75 -9.96 -23.46
CA ARG A 87 -24.42 -11.25 -22.86
C ARG A 87 -23.87 -12.20 -23.94
N VAL A 88 -22.82 -12.95 -23.59
CA VAL A 88 -21.99 -13.76 -24.53
C VAL A 88 -22.80 -14.73 -25.40
N ASP A 89 -23.85 -15.34 -24.87
CA ASP A 89 -24.74 -16.25 -25.59
C ASP A 89 -25.46 -15.58 -26.77
N THR A 90 -25.65 -14.26 -26.72
CA THR A 90 -26.35 -13.50 -27.75
C THR A 90 -25.45 -12.93 -28.84
N HIS A 91 -24.13 -12.88 -28.61
CA HIS A 91 -23.17 -12.21 -29.51
C HIS A 91 -23.29 -12.67 -30.96
N TYR A 92 -23.29 -13.99 -31.19
CA TYR A 92 -23.28 -14.57 -32.52
C TYR A 92 -24.48 -14.11 -33.36
N ALA A 93 -25.69 -14.22 -32.81
CA ALA A 93 -26.91 -13.85 -33.52
C ALA A 93 -27.00 -12.34 -33.79
N LEU A 94 -26.50 -11.53 -32.86
CA LEU A 94 -26.56 -10.08 -32.95
C LEU A 94 -25.53 -9.50 -33.93
N ILE A 95 -24.32 -10.07 -34.00
CA ILE A 95 -23.24 -9.48 -34.81
C ILE A 95 -23.15 -10.07 -36.23
N ARG A 96 -23.58 -11.32 -36.44
CA ARG A 96 -23.52 -11.98 -37.75
C ARG A 96 -24.14 -11.15 -38.89
N PRO A 97 -25.32 -10.50 -38.73
CA PRO A 97 -25.88 -9.66 -39.79
C PRO A 97 -24.95 -8.51 -40.22
N SER A 98 -24.25 -7.89 -39.26
CA SER A 98 -23.31 -6.80 -39.54
C SER A 98 -22.08 -7.27 -40.31
N VAL A 99 -21.60 -8.48 -40.03
CA VAL A 99 -20.53 -9.14 -40.79
C VAL A 99 -20.99 -9.44 -42.21
N GLU A 100 -22.19 -10.01 -42.38
CA GLU A 100 -22.77 -10.33 -43.69
C GLU A 100 -22.96 -9.08 -44.56
N ALA A 101 -23.33 -7.95 -43.93
CA ALA A 101 -23.48 -6.63 -44.53
C ALA A 101 -22.15 -5.91 -44.82
N GLY A 102 -20.99 -6.50 -44.47
CA GLY A 102 -19.69 -5.92 -44.77
C GLY A 102 -19.22 -4.82 -43.82
N LYS A 103 -19.86 -4.66 -42.65
CA LYS A 103 -19.48 -3.63 -41.66
C LYS A 103 -18.27 -4.06 -40.84
N ALA A 104 -17.47 -3.10 -40.38
CA ALA A 104 -16.48 -3.38 -39.35
C ALA A 104 -17.17 -3.81 -38.06
N VAL A 105 -16.62 -4.78 -37.34
CA VAL A 105 -17.25 -5.31 -36.11
C VAL A 105 -16.29 -5.31 -34.93
N TYR A 106 -16.79 -4.89 -33.77
CA TYR A 106 -16.15 -5.09 -32.47
C TYR A 106 -17.07 -5.91 -31.60
N VAL A 107 -16.58 -7.00 -31.01
CA VAL A 107 -17.35 -7.85 -30.10
C VAL A 107 -16.61 -8.01 -28.79
N GLU A 108 -17.28 -7.80 -27.67
CA GLU A 108 -16.68 -8.07 -26.36
C GLU A 108 -16.27 -9.53 -26.17
N TRP A 109 -15.29 -9.77 -25.31
CA TRP A 109 -14.86 -11.13 -24.96
C TRP A 109 -15.77 -11.71 -23.85
N PRO A 110 -16.05 -13.04 -23.86
CA PRO A 110 -15.85 -14.03 -24.91
C PRO A 110 -16.58 -13.75 -26.23
N LEU A 111 -15.93 -14.10 -27.35
CA LEU A 111 -16.49 -13.87 -28.69
C LEU A 111 -17.87 -14.50 -28.85
N THR A 112 -18.03 -15.77 -28.47
CA THR A 112 -19.32 -16.44 -28.33
C THR A 112 -19.25 -17.50 -27.22
N HIS A 113 -20.38 -18.11 -26.89
CA HIS A 113 -20.45 -19.19 -25.89
C HIS A 113 -19.95 -20.55 -26.39
N ASP A 114 -19.68 -20.69 -27.69
CA ASP A 114 -19.26 -21.95 -28.33
C ASP A 114 -18.11 -21.71 -29.33
N VAL A 115 -17.10 -22.58 -29.31
CA VAL A 115 -15.91 -22.41 -30.16
C VAL A 115 -16.22 -22.59 -31.66
N GLN A 116 -17.21 -23.41 -32.02
CA GLN A 116 -17.61 -23.61 -33.42
C GLN A 116 -18.33 -22.38 -33.96
N LEU A 117 -19.23 -21.78 -33.17
CA LEU A 117 -19.85 -20.50 -33.53
C LEU A 117 -18.80 -19.40 -33.72
N SER A 118 -17.79 -19.36 -32.84
CA SER A 118 -16.65 -18.43 -32.96
C SER A 118 -15.85 -18.64 -34.26
N ARG A 119 -15.58 -19.90 -34.63
CA ARG A 119 -14.88 -20.24 -35.88
C ARG A 119 -15.68 -19.91 -37.13
N GLU A 120 -16.99 -20.16 -37.10
CA GLU A 120 -17.89 -19.81 -38.20
C GLU A 120 -17.91 -18.30 -38.40
N LEU A 121 -18.07 -17.52 -37.33
CA LEU A 121 -18.09 -16.06 -37.40
C LEU A 121 -16.76 -15.49 -37.90
N ALA A 122 -15.63 -16.04 -37.44
CA ALA A 122 -14.30 -15.64 -37.90
C ALA A 122 -14.08 -15.99 -39.39
N SER A 123 -14.55 -17.16 -39.84
CA SER A 123 -14.45 -17.58 -41.24
C SER A 123 -15.30 -16.70 -42.15
N LEU A 124 -16.52 -16.39 -41.73
CA LEU A 124 -17.42 -15.47 -42.43
C LEU A 124 -16.82 -14.07 -42.53
N ALA A 125 -16.23 -13.56 -41.44
CA ALA A 125 -15.59 -12.25 -41.46
C ALA A 125 -14.38 -12.20 -42.40
N ALA A 126 -13.57 -13.27 -42.43
CA ALA A 126 -12.45 -13.40 -43.36
C ALA A 126 -12.92 -13.49 -44.82
N GLU A 127 -13.97 -14.26 -45.10
CA GLU A 127 -14.59 -14.36 -46.44
C GLU A 127 -15.10 -13.00 -46.94
N LYS A 128 -15.73 -12.23 -46.05
CA LYS A 128 -16.27 -10.91 -46.35
C LYS A 128 -15.20 -9.81 -46.37
N GLY A 129 -13.99 -10.10 -45.89
CA GLY A 129 -12.91 -9.12 -45.76
C GLY A 129 -13.23 -7.97 -44.80
N VAL A 130 -14.06 -8.21 -43.78
CA VAL A 130 -14.46 -7.14 -42.85
C VAL A 130 -13.41 -6.95 -41.75
N PRO A 131 -13.11 -5.70 -41.35
CA PRO A 131 -12.29 -5.44 -40.17
C PRO A 131 -12.98 -5.96 -38.90
N THR A 132 -12.26 -6.76 -38.12
CA THR A 132 -12.78 -7.33 -36.86
C THR A 132 -11.92 -6.93 -35.67
N MET A 133 -12.56 -6.69 -34.53
CA MET A 133 -11.91 -6.53 -33.24
C MET A 133 -12.65 -7.34 -32.17
N VAL A 134 -11.90 -7.89 -31.22
CA VAL A 134 -12.45 -8.53 -30.01
C VAL A 134 -11.99 -7.75 -28.81
N GLY A 135 -12.86 -7.59 -27.81
CA GLY A 135 -12.57 -6.91 -26.54
C GLY A 135 -11.55 -7.65 -25.68
N LEU A 136 -10.29 -7.63 -26.10
CA LEU A 136 -9.12 -8.14 -25.38
C LEU A 136 -8.16 -6.99 -25.06
N GLN A 137 -8.70 -5.91 -24.48
CA GLN A 137 -8.02 -4.64 -24.21
C GLN A 137 -6.79 -4.77 -23.32
N GLY A 138 -6.67 -5.85 -22.53
CA GLY A 138 -5.46 -6.15 -21.76
C GLY A 138 -4.19 -6.22 -22.63
N ARG A 139 -4.31 -6.57 -23.91
CA ARG A 139 -3.20 -6.53 -24.90
C ARG A 139 -2.61 -5.14 -25.12
N LEU A 140 -3.38 -4.10 -24.81
CA LEU A 140 -2.99 -2.70 -24.96
C LEU A 140 -2.62 -2.05 -23.62
N ALA A 141 -2.63 -2.82 -22.52
CA ALA A 141 -2.15 -2.31 -21.24
C ALA A 141 -0.68 -1.88 -21.39
N PRO A 142 -0.27 -0.69 -20.89
CA PRO A 142 1.10 -0.20 -21.06
C PRO A 142 2.17 -1.20 -20.56
N VAL A 143 1.88 -1.93 -19.48
CA VAL A 143 2.77 -2.97 -18.95
C VAL A 143 2.93 -4.14 -19.94
N VAL A 144 1.85 -4.60 -20.57
CA VAL A 144 1.86 -5.69 -21.55
C VAL A 144 2.61 -5.28 -22.82
N LEU A 145 2.37 -4.05 -23.30
CA LEU A 145 3.09 -3.52 -24.45
C LEU A 145 4.58 -3.39 -24.18
N LYS A 146 4.97 -2.92 -22.97
CA LYS A 146 6.37 -2.82 -22.59
C LYS A 146 7.03 -4.19 -22.45
N MET A 147 6.34 -5.16 -21.85
CA MET A 147 6.81 -6.55 -21.79
C MET A 147 7.06 -7.10 -23.20
N LYS A 148 6.12 -6.88 -24.13
CA LYS A 148 6.28 -7.29 -25.54
C LYS A 148 7.48 -6.63 -26.22
N GLU A 149 7.63 -5.30 -26.07
CA GLU A 149 8.75 -4.54 -26.64
C GLU A 149 10.09 -5.13 -26.18
N LEU A 150 10.23 -5.35 -24.87
CA LEU A 150 11.45 -5.92 -24.32
C LEU A 150 11.69 -7.33 -24.89
N VAL A 151 10.64 -8.17 -25.06
CA VAL A 151 10.64 -9.49 -25.76
C VAL A 151 11.23 -9.42 -27.15
N GLU A 152 10.77 -8.47 -27.94
CA GLU A 152 11.17 -8.33 -29.33
C GLU A 152 12.58 -7.74 -29.48
N GLU A 153 13.01 -6.88 -28.56
CA GLU A 153 14.34 -6.27 -28.56
C GLU A 153 15.46 -7.25 -28.19
N GLY A 154 15.11 -8.42 -27.64
CA GLY A 154 16.06 -9.47 -27.33
C GLY A 154 17.08 -9.11 -26.25
N GLY A 155 16.92 -7.97 -25.55
CA GLY A 155 17.80 -7.43 -24.49
C GLY A 155 17.87 -8.27 -23.21
N MET A 156 17.49 -9.53 -23.36
CA MET A 156 16.84 -10.30 -22.35
C MET A 156 17.02 -11.85 -22.68
N GLY A 157 17.38 -12.26 -23.90
CA GLY A 157 17.79 -13.66 -24.17
C GLY A 157 16.67 -14.66 -24.49
N LYS A 158 16.68 -15.89 -23.92
CA LYS A 158 15.70 -16.98 -24.20
C LYS A 158 14.83 -17.35 -22.97
N VAL A 159 13.48 -17.42 -23.15
CA VAL A 159 12.50 -17.72 -22.07
C VAL A 159 12.78 -19.14 -21.67
N LEU A 160 13.00 -19.34 -20.37
CA LEU A 160 13.16 -20.67 -19.79
C LEU A 160 11.85 -21.17 -19.15
N SER A 161 11.08 -20.28 -18.52
CA SER A 161 9.79 -20.57 -17.89
C SER A 161 8.93 -19.30 -17.77
N SER A 162 7.62 -19.48 -17.58
CA SER A 162 6.67 -18.42 -17.24
C SER A 162 5.68 -18.95 -16.21
N GLU A 163 5.38 -18.14 -15.20
CA GLU A 163 4.37 -18.40 -14.19
C GLU A 163 3.40 -17.21 -14.17
N VAL A 164 2.10 -17.50 -14.15
CA VAL A 164 1.05 -16.49 -14.06
C VAL A 164 0.15 -16.86 -12.90
N ARG A 165 -0.01 -15.92 -11.96
CA ARG A 165 -0.96 -16.01 -10.85
C ARG A 165 -2.02 -14.95 -11.04
N ALA A 166 -3.28 -15.37 -11.00
CA ALA A 166 -4.42 -14.48 -11.14
C ALA A 166 -5.51 -14.86 -10.15
N TYR A 167 -6.24 -13.86 -9.66
CA TYR A 167 -7.39 -14.02 -8.80
C TYR A 167 -8.66 -13.62 -9.57
N GLY A 168 -9.74 -14.38 -9.36
CA GLY A 168 -11.05 -14.06 -9.96
C GLY A 168 -11.67 -12.81 -9.31
N GLY A 169 -12.54 -12.12 -10.03
CA GLY A 169 -13.20 -10.88 -9.56
C GLY A 169 -14.39 -11.08 -8.62
N THR A 170 -14.49 -12.20 -7.90
CA THR A 170 -15.51 -12.38 -6.85
C THR A 170 -14.93 -12.09 -5.48
N ILE A 171 -15.73 -11.46 -4.61
CA ILE A 171 -15.34 -11.15 -3.23
C ILE A 171 -15.15 -12.43 -2.42
N ASP A 172 -15.88 -13.49 -2.78
CA ASP A 172 -15.86 -14.78 -2.09
C ASP A 172 -16.03 -15.94 -3.09
N ARG A 173 -15.63 -17.16 -2.68
CA ARG A 173 -15.63 -18.36 -3.52
C ARG A 173 -17.00 -19.05 -3.63
N GLU A 174 -17.89 -18.81 -2.66
CA GLU A 174 -19.19 -19.50 -2.50
C GLU A 174 -20.36 -18.59 -2.88
N THR A 175 -20.12 -17.30 -3.12
CA THR A 175 -21.16 -16.32 -3.41
C THR A 175 -20.98 -15.61 -4.75
N VAL A 176 -22.10 -15.33 -5.41
CA VAL A 176 -22.16 -14.48 -6.60
C VAL A 176 -23.25 -13.43 -6.37
N ALA A 177 -22.96 -12.18 -6.72
CA ALA A 177 -23.98 -11.13 -6.67
C ALA A 177 -25.18 -11.53 -7.54
N SER A 178 -26.41 -11.25 -7.09
CA SER A 178 -27.64 -11.64 -7.79
C SER A 178 -27.67 -11.14 -9.25
N GLY A 179 -27.14 -9.94 -9.50
CA GLY A 179 -26.97 -9.36 -10.85
C GLY A 179 -26.00 -10.10 -11.77
N LEU A 180 -25.17 -10.98 -11.23
CA LEU A 180 -24.20 -11.83 -11.94
C LEU A 180 -24.58 -13.32 -11.87
N SER A 181 -25.77 -13.67 -11.36
CA SER A 181 -26.21 -15.07 -11.22
C SER A 181 -26.11 -15.88 -12.52
N TYR A 182 -26.30 -15.24 -13.68
CA TYR A 182 -26.17 -15.88 -14.98
C TYR A 182 -24.73 -16.34 -15.31
N PHE A 183 -23.69 -15.81 -14.65
CA PHE A 183 -22.32 -16.33 -14.77
C PHE A 183 -22.17 -17.75 -14.22
N ALA A 184 -23.11 -18.21 -13.39
CA ALA A 184 -23.14 -19.61 -12.92
C ALA A 184 -23.76 -20.57 -13.95
N ASP A 185 -24.48 -20.08 -14.98
CA ASP A 185 -25.03 -20.93 -16.03
C ASP A 185 -24.01 -21.11 -17.16
N ARG A 186 -23.47 -22.33 -17.27
CA ARG A 186 -22.49 -22.72 -18.28
C ARG A 186 -22.96 -22.43 -19.71
N LYS A 187 -24.27 -22.46 -19.99
CA LYS A 187 -24.82 -22.19 -21.33
C LYS A 187 -24.58 -20.77 -21.80
N ILE A 188 -24.38 -19.82 -20.87
CA ILE A 188 -24.11 -18.43 -21.22
C ILE A 188 -22.71 -18.25 -21.80
N GLY A 189 -21.76 -19.10 -21.41
CA GLY A 189 -20.35 -19.07 -21.88
C GLY A 189 -19.50 -17.93 -21.30
N GLY A 190 -20.12 -16.82 -20.89
CA GLY A 190 -19.49 -15.75 -20.11
C GLY A 190 -19.54 -16.04 -18.60
N ASN A 191 -18.38 -16.10 -17.96
CA ASN A 191 -18.26 -16.23 -16.50
C ASN A 191 -16.95 -15.62 -16.01
N ILE A 192 -16.79 -15.49 -14.68
CA ILE A 192 -15.61 -14.91 -14.03
C ILE A 192 -14.30 -15.56 -14.49
N PHE A 193 -14.30 -16.88 -14.68
CA PHE A 193 -13.10 -17.60 -15.14
C PHE A 193 -12.81 -17.29 -16.61
N MET A 194 -13.78 -17.44 -17.51
CA MET A 194 -13.55 -17.25 -18.95
C MET A 194 -13.21 -15.80 -19.30
N ILE A 195 -13.88 -14.84 -18.65
CA ILE A 195 -13.61 -13.41 -18.81
C ILE A 195 -12.23 -13.09 -18.22
N GLY A 196 -12.00 -13.40 -16.94
CA GLY A 196 -10.74 -13.10 -16.26
C GLY A 196 -9.53 -13.79 -16.90
N PHE A 197 -9.66 -15.06 -17.27
CA PHE A 197 -8.58 -15.84 -17.88
C PHE A 197 -8.10 -15.21 -19.19
N ALA A 198 -8.98 -14.80 -20.11
CA ALA A 198 -8.50 -14.22 -21.37
C ALA A 198 -7.89 -12.83 -21.20
N HIS A 199 -8.47 -11.99 -20.33
CA HIS A 199 -7.93 -10.66 -20.07
C HIS A 199 -6.57 -10.69 -19.38
N ASN A 200 -6.29 -11.74 -18.60
CA ASN A 200 -5.02 -11.92 -17.89
C ASN A 200 -4.00 -12.79 -18.66
N HIS A 201 -4.42 -13.79 -19.43
CA HIS A 201 -3.54 -14.84 -19.97
C HIS A 201 -3.35 -14.76 -21.50
N LEU A 202 -4.36 -14.32 -22.27
CA LEU A 202 -4.26 -14.16 -23.73
C LEU A 202 -3.72 -12.78 -24.15
N SER A 203 -3.58 -11.87 -23.20
CA SER A 203 -2.90 -10.58 -23.34
C SER A 203 -1.38 -10.70 -23.26
N GLU A 204 -0.88 -11.70 -22.52
CA GLU A 204 0.54 -11.82 -22.12
C GLU A 204 1.37 -12.83 -22.94
N MET A 205 0.81 -13.44 -24.00
CA MET A 205 1.56 -14.40 -24.84
C MET A 205 2.01 -13.81 -26.19
N PRO A 206 3.25 -13.34 -26.32
CA PRO A 206 3.99 -13.36 -27.58
C PRO A 206 4.65 -14.74 -27.80
N GLY A 207 4.63 -15.21 -29.04
CA GLY A 207 5.28 -16.45 -29.44
C GLY A 207 6.79 -16.43 -29.24
N HIS A 208 7.29 -17.56 -28.72
CA HIS A 208 8.64 -18.14 -28.83
C HIS A 208 9.85 -17.25 -28.49
N ASN A 209 10.53 -17.63 -27.40
CA ASN A 209 11.83 -17.18 -26.89
C ASN A 209 11.81 -15.83 -26.15
N GLY A 210 11.77 -15.83 -24.83
CA GLY A 210 11.89 -14.59 -24.02
C GLY A 210 13.00 -14.53 -22.95
N LEU A 211 12.77 -14.00 -21.77
CA LEU A 211 13.60 -12.91 -21.29
C LEU A 211 13.87 -12.92 -19.75
N PRO A 212 14.82 -12.13 -19.14
CA PRO A 212 15.21 -12.01 -17.76
C PRO A 212 14.54 -10.77 -17.13
N ALA A 213 14.94 -10.44 -15.91
CA ALA A 213 14.36 -9.37 -15.11
C ALA A 213 14.65 -7.97 -15.67
N THR A 214 13.62 -7.14 -15.85
CA THR A 214 13.75 -5.67 -16.00
C THR A 214 13.25 -4.95 -14.76
N GLU A 215 13.98 -3.93 -14.33
CA GLU A 215 13.68 -3.13 -13.13
C GLU A 215 12.40 -2.31 -13.36
N ASP A 216 11.49 -2.28 -12.40
CA ASP A 216 10.35 -1.34 -12.44
C ASP A 216 10.93 0.09 -12.52
N ILE A 217 10.43 0.91 -13.45
CA ILE A 217 10.97 2.26 -13.68
C ILE A 217 10.90 3.16 -12.43
N ARG A 218 9.95 2.91 -11.53
CA ARG A 218 9.86 3.60 -10.23
C ARG A 218 10.97 3.14 -9.30
N ILE A 219 11.23 1.83 -9.24
CA ILE A 219 12.34 1.25 -8.46
C ILE A 219 13.68 1.78 -9.01
N MET A 220 13.86 1.78 -10.33
CA MET A 220 15.06 2.33 -10.98
C MET A 220 15.25 3.82 -10.66
N LYS A 221 14.20 4.64 -10.76
CA LYS A 221 14.27 6.08 -10.44
C LYS A 221 14.63 6.31 -8.97
N MET A 222 14.02 5.56 -8.07
CA MET A 222 14.30 5.61 -6.64
C MET A 222 15.74 5.20 -6.36
N ARG A 223 16.21 4.06 -6.89
CA ARG A 223 17.61 3.60 -6.77
C ARG A 223 18.59 4.64 -7.30
N LEU A 224 18.38 5.19 -8.49
CA LEU A 224 19.26 6.21 -9.06
C LEU A 224 19.26 7.51 -8.23
N ALA A 225 18.13 7.89 -7.64
CA ALA A 225 18.06 9.04 -6.74
C ALA A 225 18.86 8.79 -5.46
N VAL A 226 18.76 7.58 -4.88
CA VAL A 226 19.58 7.14 -3.74
C VAL A 226 21.07 7.16 -4.10
N GLU A 227 21.46 6.49 -5.19
CA GLU A 227 22.86 6.40 -5.63
C GLU A 227 23.45 7.79 -5.89
N LYS A 228 22.69 8.68 -6.56
CA LYS A 228 23.10 10.07 -6.76
C LYS A 228 23.26 10.81 -5.44
N GLY A 229 22.30 10.68 -4.54
CA GLY A 229 22.35 11.29 -3.21
C GLY A 229 23.56 10.86 -2.38
N ILE A 230 23.88 9.58 -2.43
CA ILE A 230 25.07 9.02 -1.78
C ILE A 230 26.35 9.57 -2.43
N SER A 231 26.42 9.54 -3.76
CA SER A 231 27.58 10.02 -4.52
C SER A 231 27.83 11.52 -4.38
N ASP A 232 26.78 12.32 -4.22
CA ASP A 232 26.88 13.78 -4.06
C ASP A 232 27.40 14.18 -2.67
N ASN A 233 27.36 13.27 -1.68
CA ASN A 233 27.72 13.52 -0.29
C ASN A 233 28.73 12.50 0.26
N PRO A 234 29.91 12.30 -0.35
CA PRO A 234 30.80 11.17 -0.07
C PRO A 234 31.32 11.08 1.39
N ASP A 235 31.43 12.21 2.08
CA ASP A 235 31.98 12.31 3.44
C ASP A 235 30.93 12.72 4.50
N ASP A 236 29.65 12.83 4.13
CA ASP A 236 28.56 13.23 5.03
C ASP A 236 27.45 12.17 5.03
N GLU A 237 27.62 11.16 5.87
CA GLU A 237 26.67 10.05 5.99
C GLU A 237 25.28 10.52 6.45
N SER A 238 25.19 11.61 7.23
CA SER A 238 23.90 12.19 7.62
C SER A 238 23.16 12.73 6.39
N ALA A 239 23.86 13.42 5.48
CA ALA A 239 23.31 13.88 4.21
C ALA A 239 23.00 12.71 3.24
N GLN A 240 23.80 11.64 3.27
CA GLN A 240 23.49 10.42 2.52
C GLN A 240 22.18 9.78 3.00
N ILE A 241 21.97 9.68 4.33
CA ILE A 241 20.72 9.19 4.92
C ILE A 241 19.55 10.11 4.56
N ASP A 242 19.74 11.43 4.57
CA ASP A 242 18.73 12.39 4.12
C ASP A 242 18.31 12.16 2.66
N ALA A 243 19.26 11.86 1.78
CA ALA A 243 18.96 11.56 0.38
C ALA A 243 18.25 10.21 0.19
N VAL A 244 18.62 9.19 0.97
CA VAL A 244 17.89 7.90 1.00
C VAL A 244 16.45 8.12 1.42
N ALA A 245 16.25 8.82 2.53
CA ALA A 245 14.94 9.11 3.09
C ALA A 245 14.04 9.91 2.14
N GLU A 246 14.61 10.89 1.42
CA GLU A 246 13.94 11.66 0.37
C GLU A 246 13.47 10.76 -0.78
N ALA A 247 14.36 9.90 -1.30
CA ALA A 247 14.09 9.07 -2.45
C ALA A 247 13.08 7.94 -2.15
N GLN A 248 13.15 7.38 -0.94
CA GLN A 248 12.33 6.24 -0.53
C GLN A 248 11.05 6.64 0.21
N GLY A 249 10.92 7.91 0.63
CA GLY A 249 9.73 8.43 1.30
C GLY A 249 9.62 8.02 2.76
N TYR A 250 10.73 8.10 3.52
CA TYR A 250 10.72 7.76 4.94
C TYR A 250 9.76 8.63 5.74
N PHE A 251 9.26 8.07 6.84
CA PHE A 251 8.51 8.84 7.82
C PHE A 251 9.44 9.82 8.55
N ARG A 252 9.19 11.12 8.36
CA ARG A 252 10.01 12.22 8.89
C ARG A 252 9.15 13.31 9.49
N GLY A 253 9.70 13.97 10.50
CA GLY A 253 9.13 15.21 11.02
C GLY A 253 9.34 16.38 10.08
N SER A 254 8.63 17.48 10.35
CA SER A 254 8.66 18.70 9.56
C SER A 254 8.49 19.95 10.41
N GLY A 255 8.80 21.11 9.83
CA GLY A 255 8.57 22.43 10.43
C GLY A 255 9.38 22.68 11.71
N GLU A 256 8.84 23.50 12.60
CA GLU A 256 9.55 24.00 13.78
C GLU A 256 10.00 22.88 14.74
N THR A 257 9.28 21.75 14.79
CA THR A 257 9.66 20.58 15.60
C THR A 257 11.06 20.09 15.24
N VAL A 258 11.40 20.06 13.94
CA VAL A 258 12.72 19.67 13.45
C VAL A 258 13.79 20.66 13.90
N ASP A 259 13.51 21.96 13.81
CA ASP A 259 14.44 23.02 14.23
C ASP A 259 14.72 22.96 15.74
N ILE A 260 13.69 22.68 16.55
CA ILE A 260 13.81 22.53 18.00
C ILE A 260 14.69 21.33 18.34
N VAL A 261 14.41 20.16 17.76
CA VAL A 261 15.21 18.94 18.02
C VAL A 261 16.64 19.10 17.53
N ASN A 262 16.86 19.71 16.37
CA ASN A 262 18.21 19.99 15.87
C ASN A 262 18.97 20.95 16.79
N SER A 263 18.31 22.00 17.30
CA SER A 263 18.90 22.94 18.27
C SER A 263 19.27 22.27 19.58
N TYR A 264 18.46 21.29 20.02
CA TYR A 264 18.78 20.47 21.17
C TYR A 264 20.00 19.60 20.91
N ILE A 265 20.02 18.85 19.80
CA ILE A 265 21.14 17.97 19.41
C ILE A 265 22.45 18.76 19.31
N SER A 266 22.44 19.94 18.69
CA SER A 266 23.62 20.81 18.61
C SER A 266 24.03 21.45 19.94
N GLY A 267 23.20 21.35 20.98
CA GLY A 267 23.46 21.92 22.31
C GLY A 267 23.17 23.42 22.42
N THR A 268 22.42 23.98 21.47
CA THR A 268 22.00 25.39 21.47
C THR A 268 20.95 25.66 22.54
N ILE A 269 20.12 24.67 22.85
CA ILE A 269 19.11 24.71 23.93
C ILE A 269 19.24 23.48 24.81
N ASP A 270 18.85 23.60 26.09
CA ASP A 270 18.86 22.48 27.04
C ASP A 270 17.58 21.62 26.91
N VAL A 271 17.56 20.49 27.62
CA VAL A 271 16.44 19.53 27.57
C VAL A 271 15.15 20.13 28.11
N GLN A 272 15.20 21.04 29.09
CA GLN A 272 14.00 21.63 29.70
C GLN A 272 13.32 22.58 28.73
N GLU A 273 14.10 23.46 28.09
CA GLU A 273 13.58 24.37 27.06
C GLU A 273 13.09 23.61 25.83
N THR A 274 13.81 22.54 25.43
CA THR A 274 13.41 21.67 24.32
C THR A 274 12.06 21.02 24.59
N VAL A 275 11.92 20.35 25.74
CA VAL A 275 10.68 19.69 26.17
C VAL A 275 9.53 20.68 26.24
N ARG A 276 9.76 21.87 26.81
CA ARG A 276 8.74 22.92 26.90
C ARG A 276 8.23 23.33 25.52
N ARG A 277 9.13 23.68 24.59
CA ARG A 277 8.76 24.11 23.23
C ARG A 277 8.06 23.04 22.41
N LEU A 278 8.40 21.76 22.62
CA LEU A 278 7.74 20.64 21.95
C LEU A 278 6.38 20.31 22.56
N ALA A 279 6.25 20.36 23.89
CA ALA A 279 5.07 19.89 24.60
C ALA A 279 3.94 20.92 24.66
N GLU A 280 4.23 22.22 24.83
CA GLU A 280 3.20 23.25 25.02
C GLU A 280 2.14 23.28 23.90
N PRO A 281 2.49 23.23 22.59
CA PRO A 281 1.49 23.20 21.52
C PRO A 281 0.61 21.95 21.54
N ILE A 282 1.22 20.80 21.87
CA ILE A 282 0.54 19.50 21.94
C ILE A 282 -0.43 19.48 23.12
N GLU A 283 0.02 19.93 24.29
CA GLU A 283 -0.80 20.05 25.49
C GLU A 283 -1.96 21.00 25.26
N TYR A 284 -1.71 22.16 24.61
CA TYR A 284 -2.78 23.08 24.25
C TYR A 284 -3.86 22.41 23.39
N SER A 285 -3.47 21.69 22.33
CA SER A 285 -4.44 20.96 21.50
C SER A 285 -5.14 19.86 22.29
N TYR A 286 -4.43 19.12 23.14
CA TYR A 286 -5.01 18.04 23.94
C TYR A 286 -6.05 18.57 24.95
N VAL A 287 -5.74 19.63 25.71
CA VAL A 287 -6.68 20.18 26.71
C VAL A 287 -7.82 20.96 26.09
N THR A 288 -7.72 21.36 24.83
CA THR A 288 -8.79 22.07 24.12
C THR A 288 -9.61 21.17 23.19
N ALA A 289 -9.33 19.86 23.17
CA ALA A 289 -9.92 18.92 22.20
C ALA A 289 -9.74 19.42 20.76
N ASP A 290 -8.49 19.69 20.40
CA ASP A 290 -8.05 20.23 19.13
C ASP A 290 -8.68 21.59 18.81
N GLY A 291 -8.60 22.54 19.76
CA GLY A 291 -9.22 23.85 19.62
C GLY A 291 -10.74 23.77 19.45
N GLY A 292 -11.37 22.76 20.03
CA GLY A 292 -12.80 22.48 19.97
C GLY A 292 -13.25 21.65 18.77
N ARG A 293 -12.38 21.38 17.79
CA ARG A 293 -12.74 20.64 16.56
C ARG A 293 -13.17 19.20 16.87
N LEU A 294 -12.52 18.56 17.84
CA LEU A 294 -12.80 17.17 18.17
C LEU A 294 -14.20 17.00 18.78
N PHE A 295 -14.71 17.99 19.53
CA PHE A 295 -16.11 17.96 19.97
C PHE A 295 -17.09 17.89 18.80
N VAL A 296 -16.81 18.62 17.71
CA VAL A 296 -17.67 18.63 16.52
C VAL A 296 -17.59 17.30 15.76
N SER A 297 -16.38 16.75 15.56
CA SER A 297 -16.21 15.49 14.83
C SER A 297 -16.82 14.32 15.60
N GLU A 298 -16.56 14.22 16.90
CA GLU A 298 -17.04 13.12 17.72
C GLU A 298 -18.56 13.20 17.95
N GLU A 299 -19.14 14.39 18.07
CA GLU A 299 -20.60 14.53 18.13
C GLU A 299 -21.27 14.13 16.80
N ARG A 300 -20.66 14.42 15.64
CA ARG A 300 -21.17 13.95 14.35
C ARG A 300 -21.15 12.42 14.27
N SER A 301 -20.05 11.79 14.71
CA SER A 301 -19.94 10.34 14.80
C SER A 301 -20.99 9.75 15.75
N ALA A 302 -21.16 10.34 16.94
CA ALA A 302 -22.14 9.93 17.93
C ALA A 302 -23.58 10.02 17.41
N ARG A 303 -23.95 11.12 16.73
CA ARG A 303 -25.28 11.28 16.11
C ARG A 303 -25.60 10.19 15.10
N PHE A 304 -24.61 9.75 14.33
CA PHE A 304 -24.79 8.63 13.41
C PHE A 304 -24.98 7.30 14.15
N GLN A 305 -24.35 7.11 15.31
CA GLN A 305 -24.43 5.86 16.08
C GLN A 305 -25.68 5.73 16.94
N ARG A 306 -26.19 6.82 17.53
CA ARG A 306 -27.34 6.80 18.47
C ARG A 306 -28.57 6.01 17.96
N PRO A 307 -29.01 6.12 16.69
CA PRO A 307 -30.17 5.39 16.18
C PRO A 307 -30.02 3.86 16.13
N TYR A 308 -28.80 3.32 16.25
CA TYR A 308 -28.54 1.87 16.23
C TYR A 308 -28.63 1.22 17.62
N HIS A 309 -28.95 1.99 18.66
CA HIS A 309 -29.01 1.53 20.04
C HIS A 309 -30.33 1.93 20.72
N GLU A 310 -30.78 1.14 21.69
CA GLU A 310 -31.88 1.53 22.59
C GLU A 310 -31.53 2.84 23.34
N PRO A 311 -32.51 3.70 23.67
CA PRO A 311 -32.25 5.05 24.17
C PRO A 311 -31.28 5.13 25.36
N ASP A 312 -31.46 4.28 26.37
CA ASP A 312 -30.58 4.26 27.55
C ASP A 312 -29.15 3.84 27.19
N LYS A 313 -29.00 2.88 26.27
CA LYS A 313 -27.70 2.42 25.79
C LYS A 313 -27.03 3.44 24.89
N ALA A 314 -27.81 4.19 24.10
CA ALA A 314 -27.31 5.27 23.27
C ALA A 314 -26.72 6.40 24.14
N VAL A 315 -27.38 6.80 25.23
CA VAL A 315 -26.84 7.80 26.17
C VAL A 315 -25.60 7.28 26.90
N GLU A 316 -25.57 6.00 27.29
CA GLU A 316 -24.40 5.39 27.91
C GLU A 316 -23.17 5.42 26.99
N LEU A 317 -23.33 5.06 25.70
CA LEU A 317 -22.23 4.94 24.75
C LEU A 317 -21.82 6.28 24.11
N CYS A 318 -22.78 7.15 23.81
CA CYS A 318 -22.59 8.36 23.01
C CYS A 318 -22.81 9.65 23.81
N GLY A 319 -23.19 9.57 25.09
CA GLY A 319 -23.62 10.73 25.87
C GLY A 319 -24.94 11.34 25.37
N PRO A 320 -25.44 12.38 26.07
CA PRO A 320 -26.54 13.19 25.58
C PRO A 320 -26.17 13.87 24.26
N GLU A 321 -27.18 14.17 23.43
CA GLU A 321 -26.98 14.91 22.18
C GLU A 321 -26.61 16.37 22.48
N GLU A 322 -25.52 16.82 21.88
CA GLU A 322 -24.99 18.20 22.02
C GLU A 322 -25.41 19.04 20.81
N ASP A 323 -25.62 20.35 20.98
CA ASP A 323 -25.95 21.25 19.87
C ASP A 323 -24.71 21.48 18.97
N LEU A 324 -24.77 20.98 17.73
CA LEU A 324 -23.66 21.09 16.77
C LEU A 324 -23.33 22.54 16.40
N ASP A 325 -24.31 23.42 16.31
CA ASP A 325 -24.07 24.83 15.98
C ASP A 325 -23.40 25.55 17.15
N GLU A 326 -23.73 25.19 18.39
CA GLU A 326 -23.00 25.68 19.56
C GLU A 326 -21.57 25.14 19.63
N LEU A 327 -21.35 23.85 19.37
CA LEU A 327 -20.01 23.27 19.33
C LEU A 327 -19.16 23.91 18.23
N GLN A 328 -19.74 24.13 17.05
CA GLN A 328 -19.04 24.76 15.93
C GLN A 328 -18.57 26.18 16.26
N LYS A 329 -19.33 26.94 17.06
CA LYS A 329 -18.94 28.29 17.52
C LYS A 329 -17.79 28.28 18.52
N ARG A 330 -17.50 27.14 19.17
CA ARG A 330 -16.40 26.98 20.12
C ARG A 330 -15.07 26.68 19.44
N VAL A 331 -15.06 26.39 18.13
CA VAL A 331 -13.84 26.12 17.38
C VAL A 331 -13.01 27.39 17.27
N THR A 332 -11.78 27.36 17.81
CA THR A 332 -10.90 28.55 17.89
C THR A 332 -9.92 28.66 16.72
N ASP A 333 -9.49 27.53 16.17
CA ASP A 333 -8.57 27.47 15.04
C ASP A 333 -8.94 26.26 14.17
N PRO A 334 -9.57 26.44 13.00
CA PRO A 334 -9.99 25.31 12.17
C PRO A 334 -8.84 24.60 11.45
N GLU A 335 -7.69 25.26 11.27
CA GLU A 335 -6.57 24.78 10.44
C GLU A 335 -5.37 24.29 11.24
N ALA A 336 -5.32 24.56 12.56
CA ALA A 336 -4.26 24.03 13.41
C ALA A 336 -4.19 22.49 13.35
N PRO A 337 -3.00 21.88 13.43
CA PRO A 337 -2.86 20.43 13.47
C PRO A 337 -3.56 19.83 14.70
N SER A 338 -4.09 18.63 14.58
CA SER A 338 -4.63 17.89 15.73
C SER A 338 -3.51 17.48 16.69
N THR A 339 -3.89 17.13 17.91
CA THR A 339 -3.00 16.56 18.91
C THR A 339 -2.28 15.33 18.36
N GLU A 340 -3.02 14.44 17.69
CA GLU A 340 -2.46 13.27 17.03
C GLU A 340 -1.37 13.65 16.00
N LEU A 341 -1.68 14.56 15.08
CA LEU A 341 -0.73 14.96 14.02
C LEU A 341 0.53 15.60 14.59
N GLN A 342 0.40 16.37 15.66
CA GLN A 342 1.57 16.94 16.33
C GLN A 342 2.40 15.88 17.04
N LEU A 343 1.78 14.86 17.66
CA LEU A 343 2.50 13.73 18.25
C LEU A 343 3.23 12.88 17.20
N TRP A 344 2.59 12.61 16.05
CA TRP A 344 3.27 11.98 14.90
C TRP A 344 4.50 12.80 14.49
N ASN A 345 4.35 14.11 14.31
CA ASN A 345 5.45 14.99 13.92
C ASN A 345 6.58 14.99 14.96
N LEU A 346 6.25 15.03 16.25
CA LEU A 346 7.21 14.94 17.36
C LEU A 346 8.04 13.67 17.28
N TYR A 347 7.39 12.51 17.29
CA TYR A 347 8.12 11.25 17.37
C TYR A 347 8.80 10.89 16.06
N TYR A 348 8.24 11.23 14.89
CA TYR A 348 8.98 11.12 13.63
C TYR A 348 10.21 12.01 13.61
N THR A 349 10.17 13.21 14.20
CA THR A 349 11.37 14.05 14.32
C THR A 349 12.44 13.38 15.18
N ILE A 350 12.08 12.87 16.36
CA ILE A 350 13.03 12.23 17.29
C ILE A 350 13.60 10.93 16.71
N LEU A 351 12.74 10.06 16.16
CA LEU A 351 13.15 8.79 15.57
C LEU A 351 14.03 9.01 14.33
N TYR A 352 13.71 10.02 13.51
CA TYR A 352 14.53 10.36 12.36
C TYR A 352 15.87 10.97 12.77
N ALA A 353 15.92 11.81 13.81
CA ALA A 353 17.17 12.26 14.40
C ALA A 353 18.00 11.07 14.90
N ALA A 354 17.38 10.10 15.57
CA ALA A 354 18.05 8.89 16.03
C ALA A 354 18.62 8.04 14.88
N ARG A 355 17.97 7.98 13.71
CA ARG A 355 18.52 7.34 12.51
C ARG A 355 19.82 8.00 12.03
N LYS A 356 19.90 9.33 12.13
CA LYS A 356 21.08 10.08 11.67
C LYS A 356 22.21 10.14 12.70
N THR A 357 21.91 9.86 13.97
CA THR A 357 22.93 9.79 15.03
C THR A 357 23.62 8.42 15.03
N PRO A 358 24.92 8.33 14.77
CA PRO A 358 25.64 7.05 14.81
C PRO A 358 25.48 6.33 16.14
N TRP A 359 25.14 5.04 16.14
CA TRP A 359 24.91 4.30 17.39
C TRP A 359 26.14 4.19 18.29
N ARG A 360 27.34 4.33 17.69
CA ARG A 360 28.64 4.32 18.37
C ARG A 360 28.92 5.61 19.13
N ASP A 361 28.24 6.70 18.78
CA ASP A 361 28.26 7.93 19.57
C ASP A 361 27.25 7.77 20.73
N GLU A 362 27.73 7.16 21.82
CA GLU A 362 26.89 6.82 22.96
C GLU A 362 26.33 8.08 23.65
N ASP A 363 27.11 9.16 23.70
CA ASP A 363 26.68 10.43 24.30
C ASP A 363 25.57 11.09 23.47
N ALA A 364 25.72 11.13 22.14
CA ALA A 364 24.67 11.69 21.27
C ALA A 364 23.40 10.82 21.25
N GLN A 365 23.56 9.49 21.31
CA GLN A 365 22.43 8.56 21.46
C GLN A 365 21.72 8.75 22.80
N GLN A 366 22.47 8.84 23.90
CA GLN A 366 21.91 9.06 25.23
C GLN A 366 21.19 10.40 25.33
N LYS A 367 21.70 11.44 24.67
CA LYS A 367 21.04 12.75 24.60
C LYS A 367 19.61 12.66 24.02
N LEU A 368 19.40 11.87 22.96
CA LEU A 368 18.05 11.64 22.42
C LEU A 368 17.19 10.81 23.38
N VAL A 369 17.79 9.85 24.09
CA VAL A 369 17.10 9.03 25.10
C VAL A 369 16.60 9.89 26.25
N ASP A 370 17.44 10.82 26.74
CA ASP A 370 17.13 11.77 27.79
C ASP A 370 16.00 12.72 27.39
N LEU A 371 15.93 13.11 26.10
CA LEU A 371 14.82 13.91 25.59
C LEU A 371 13.49 13.16 25.70
N VAL A 372 13.44 11.88 25.29
CA VAL A 372 12.23 11.06 25.41
C VAL A 372 11.89 10.82 26.88
N ALA A 373 12.88 10.54 27.73
CA ALA A 373 12.67 10.38 29.17
C ALA A 373 12.08 11.65 29.80
N ALA A 374 12.59 12.83 29.42
CA ALA A 374 12.12 14.11 29.93
C ALA A 374 10.71 14.46 29.43
N LEU A 375 10.37 14.12 28.18
CA LEU A 375 9.00 14.22 27.67
C LEU A 375 8.06 13.32 28.46
N LYS A 376 8.43 12.06 28.69
CA LYS A 376 7.62 11.09 29.44
C LYS A 376 7.49 11.42 30.93
N ALA A 377 8.47 12.12 31.51
CA ALA A 377 8.45 12.56 32.89
C ALA A 377 7.56 13.78 33.13
N ARG A 378 7.04 14.42 32.07
CA ARG A 378 6.09 15.53 32.22
C ARG A 378 4.81 15.05 32.93
N PRO A 379 4.19 15.90 33.76
CA PRO A 379 2.84 15.64 34.23
C PRO A 379 1.89 15.50 33.05
N ASP A 380 1.06 14.46 33.07
CA ASP A 380 -0.03 14.37 32.10
C ASP A 380 -0.97 15.56 32.27
N PRO A 381 -1.35 16.26 31.18
CA PRO A 381 -2.28 17.37 31.26
C PRO A 381 -3.68 16.89 31.63
N ASP A 382 -4.45 17.79 32.26
CA ASP A 382 -5.88 17.55 32.54
C ASP A 382 -6.69 17.36 31.25
N TYR A 383 -7.89 16.80 31.38
CA TYR A 383 -8.83 16.71 30.26
C TYR A 383 -9.40 18.08 29.87
N PRO A 384 -9.94 18.20 28.65
CA PRO A 384 -10.84 19.28 28.31
C PRO A 384 -11.91 19.48 29.39
N ALA A 385 -12.05 20.73 29.87
CA ALA A 385 -12.94 21.05 30.98
C ALA A 385 -14.41 20.67 30.72
N ASN A 386 -14.81 20.60 29.45
CA ASN A 386 -16.14 20.23 28.96
C ASN A 386 -16.12 18.90 28.19
N ILE A 387 -15.25 17.94 28.57
CA ILE A 387 -15.13 16.66 27.87
C ILE A 387 -16.48 15.93 27.78
N THR A 388 -16.82 15.47 26.57
CA THR A 388 -18.04 14.70 26.29
C THR A 388 -17.71 13.21 26.25
N VAL A 389 -18.73 12.34 26.38
CA VAL A 389 -18.54 10.88 26.28
C VAL A 389 -17.88 10.48 24.95
N PRO A 390 -18.29 11.00 23.78
CA PRO A 390 -17.63 10.71 22.51
C PRO A 390 -16.15 11.11 22.48
N VAL A 391 -15.80 12.30 23.00
CA VAL A 391 -14.39 12.73 23.06
C VAL A 391 -13.58 11.87 24.04
N MET A 392 -14.16 11.46 25.17
CA MET A 392 -13.51 10.55 26.11
C MET A 392 -13.22 9.18 25.49
N ASN A 393 -14.07 8.72 24.57
CA ASN A 393 -13.90 7.46 23.84
C ASN A 393 -12.95 7.60 22.64
N HIS A 394 -12.56 8.82 22.27
CA HIS A 394 -11.56 9.02 21.23
C HIS A 394 -10.22 8.46 21.72
N TRP A 395 -9.57 7.66 20.88
CA TRP A 395 -8.42 6.82 21.27
C TRP A 395 -7.22 7.61 21.85
N ILE A 396 -7.04 8.89 21.49
CA ILE A 396 -6.04 9.77 22.12
C ILE A 396 -6.28 9.95 23.63
N TYR A 397 -7.53 9.86 24.10
CA TYR A 397 -7.91 10.00 25.51
C TYR A 397 -8.16 8.66 26.22
N ASP A 398 -8.24 7.54 25.49
CA ASP A 398 -8.63 6.22 26.02
C ASP A 398 -7.69 5.73 27.14
N HIS A 399 -6.37 5.93 26.96
CA HIS A 399 -5.36 5.57 27.95
C HIS A 399 -5.18 6.60 29.06
N ARG A 400 -5.89 7.74 28.99
CA ARG A 400 -5.96 8.75 30.05
C ARG A 400 -4.64 9.47 30.37
N ARG A 401 -3.62 9.27 29.55
CA ARG A 401 -2.24 9.72 29.74
C ARG A 401 -1.65 10.13 28.39
N LEU A 402 -1.05 11.30 28.33
CA LEU A 402 -0.44 11.83 27.11
C LEU A 402 1.05 11.53 27.09
N TRP A 403 1.74 11.91 28.16
CA TRP A 403 3.19 11.87 28.27
C TRP A 403 3.68 10.60 28.94
N SER A 404 3.09 10.21 30.07
CA SER A 404 3.63 9.10 30.87
C SER A 404 3.56 7.75 30.15
N ASP A 405 2.56 7.55 29.29
CA ASP A 405 2.47 6.36 28.44
C ASP A 405 3.32 6.50 27.15
N GLY A 406 3.69 7.72 26.76
CA GLY A 406 4.35 8.00 25.49
C GLY A 406 3.40 7.75 24.32
N THR A 407 2.18 8.28 24.41
CA THR A 407 1.14 8.13 23.38
C THR A 407 1.72 8.49 22.02
N MET A 408 1.53 7.62 21.02
CA MET A 408 2.13 7.68 19.67
C MET A 408 3.61 7.35 19.51
N LEU A 409 4.39 7.19 20.56
CA LEU A 409 5.79 6.74 20.42
C LEU A 409 5.86 5.33 19.81
N GLY A 410 5.04 4.40 20.30
CA GLY A 410 4.95 3.02 19.78
C GLY A 410 4.52 2.96 18.31
N PRO A 411 3.38 3.54 17.92
CA PRO A 411 2.95 3.65 16.52
C PRO A 411 4.00 4.32 15.62
N SER A 412 4.61 5.42 16.07
CA SER A 412 5.67 6.12 15.31
C SER A 412 6.91 5.27 15.10
N ALA A 413 7.33 4.52 16.11
CA ALA A 413 8.42 3.55 16.00
C ALA A 413 8.05 2.40 15.04
N ARG A 414 6.77 1.97 15.02
CA ARG A 414 6.31 0.90 14.13
C ARG A 414 6.33 1.32 12.67
N GLU A 415 5.86 2.52 12.37
CA GLU A 415 5.91 3.08 11.01
C GLU A 415 7.36 3.32 10.57
N SER A 416 8.20 3.81 11.49
CA SER A 416 9.64 3.89 11.27
C SER A 416 10.27 2.50 10.96
N TRP A 417 9.72 1.41 11.50
CA TRP A 417 10.18 0.07 11.17
C TRP A 417 9.86 -0.37 9.73
N ASN A 418 8.91 0.29 9.05
CA ASN A 418 8.65 0.04 7.63
C ASN A 418 9.77 0.57 6.73
N ASP A 419 10.60 1.51 7.21
CA ASP A 419 11.78 2.04 6.52
C ASP A 419 13.04 1.16 6.71
N GLN A 420 12.87 -0.10 7.11
CA GLN A 420 14.00 -1.02 7.30
C GLN A 420 14.62 -1.46 5.96
N PRO A 421 15.90 -1.88 5.94
CA PRO A 421 16.54 -2.47 4.77
C PRO A 421 15.84 -3.80 4.42
N ARG A 422 14.74 -3.74 3.69
CA ARG A 422 13.92 -4.83 3.10
C ARG A 422 12.92 -4.25 2.11
N TYR A 423 12.36 -3.08 2.43
CA TYR A 423 11.25 -2.46 1.70
C TYR A 423 11.49 -2.36 0.18
N ASN A 424 12.75 -2.22 -0.25
CA ASN A 424 13.12 -1.98 -1.64
C ASN A 424 14.06 -3.03 -2.27
N ASP A 425 14.33 -4.17 -1.60
CA ASP A 425 15.25 -5.24 -2.03
C ASP A 425 16.71 -4.84 -2.35
N VAL A 426 17.05 -3.55 -2.41
CA VAL A 426 18.39 -3.01 -2.67
C VAL A 426 18.86 -2.26 -1.43
N TRP A 427 19.85 -2.82 -0.71
CA TRP A 427 20.37 -2.23 0.52
C TRP A 427 21.62 -1.40 0.21
N HIS A 428 21.64 -0.16 0.69
CA HIS A 428 22.83 0.69 0.66
C HIS A 428 23.45 0.80 2.05
N LEU A 429 24.76 1.04 2.15
CA LEU A 429 25.44 1.14 3.46
C LEU A 429 24.83 2.21 4.40
N PRO A 430 24.49 3.43 3.93
CA PRO A 430 23.87 4.44 4.81
C PRO A 430 22.51 3.99 5.35
N GLU A 431 21.77 3.20 4.57
CA GLU A 431 20.49 2.61 4.96
C GLU A 431 20.67 1.60 6.10
N VAL A 432 21.68 0.73 5.98
CA VAL A 432 22.07 -0.23 7.02
C VAL A 432 22.52 0.48 8.29
N HIS A 433 23.32 1.54 8.17
CA HIS A 433 23.76 2.30 9.34
C HIS A 433 22.60 3.06 9.99
N ALA A 434 21.72 3.70 9.22
CA ALA A 434 20.50 4.33 9.73
C ALA A 434 19.62 3.31 10.48
N TRP A 435 19.57 2.07 9.99
CA TRP A 435 18.85 0.98 10.63
C TRP A 435 19.47 0.55 11.96
N ALA A 436 20.79 0.38 12.01
CA ALA A 436 21.51 0.10 13.25
C ALA A 436 21.35 1.24 14.27
N ASN A 437 21.38 2.49 13.81
CA ASN A 437 21.23 3.70 14.63
C ASN A 437 19.88 3.76 15.34
N ILE A 438 18.77 3.61 14.62
CA ILE A 438 17.44 3.62 15.24
C ILE A 438 17.22 2.43 16.17
N ASN A 439 17.72 1.23 15.81
CA ASN A 439 17.64 0.05 16.66
C ASN A 439 18.37 0.26 17.98
N ALA A 440 19.58 0.81 17.93
CA ALA A 440 20.35 1.10 19.13
C ALA A 440 19.68 2.17 20.01
N PHE A 441 19.01 3.15 19.40
CA PHE A 441 18.22 4.15 20.13
C PHE A 441 17.03 3.52 20.89
N VAL A 442 16.18 2.75 20.19
CA VAL A 442 15.00 2.13 20.83
C VAL A 442 15.39 1.01 21.82
N ALA A 443 16.54 0.35 21.60
CA ALA A 443 17.11 -0.58 22.56
C ALA A 443 17.50 0.12 23.86
N ARG A 444 18.08 1.33 23.79
CA ARG A 444 18.39 2.12 25.00
C ARG A 444 17.13 2.56 25.73
N LEU A 445 16.08 2.99 25.01
CA LEU A 445 14.78 3.29 25.61
C LEU A 445 14.21 2.07 26.37
N THR A 446 14.39 0.87 25.81
CA THR A 446 13.94 -0.38 26.43
C THR A 446 14.78 -0.75 27.65
N ALA A 447 16.11 -0.67 27.53
CA ALA A 447 17.04 -1.02 28.60
C ALA A 447 16.90 -0.11 29.84
N GLN A 448 16.52 1.15 29.62
CA GLN A 448 16.32 2.14 30.68
C GLN A 448 14.86 2.21 31.17
N ASP A 449 14.00 1.26 30.74
CA ASP A 449 12.57 1.19 31.09
C ASP A 449 11.78 2.49 30.78
N ILE A 450 12.24 3.25 29.78
CA ILE A 450 11.57 4.47 29.32
C ILE A 450 10.38 4.11 28.42
N HIS A 451 10.56 3.18 27.49
CA HIS A 451 9.49 2.66 26.65
C HIS A 451 9.79 1.22 26.20
N ASN A 452 8.76 0.37 26.19
CA ASN A 452 8.94 -1.06 25.93
C ASN A 452 8.95 -1.36 24.42
N PHE A 453 10.12 -1.69 23.88
CA PHE A 453 10.29 -2.21 22.51
C PHE A 453 10.88 -3.63 22.49
N LYS A 454 10.65 -4.43 23.54
CA LYS A 454 11.26 -5.78 23.67
C LYS A 454 10.91 -6.71 22.49
N LEU A 455 9.69 -6.59 21.94
CA LEU A 455 9.29 -7.33 20.73
C LEU A 455 10.15 -6.99 19.50
N TYR A 456 10.68 -5.77 19.41
CA TYR A 456 11.52 -5.34 18.29
C TYR A 456 12.90 -6.00 18.41
N GLY A 457 13.45 -6.05 19.63
CA GLY A 457 14.67 -6.79 19.90
C GLY A 457 14.54 -8.29 19.68
N THR A 458 13.42 -8.89 20.09
CA THR A 458 13.10 -10.29 19.77
C THR A 458 13.06 -10.53 18.26
N GLY A 459 12.36 -9.66 17.52
CA GLY A 459 12.30 -9.74 16.05
C GLY A 459 13.68 -9.65 15.40
N ALA A 460 14.53 -8.71 15.84
CA ALA A 460 15.89 -8.56 15.34
C ALA A 460 16.76 -9.80 15.60
N ILE A 461 16.63 -10.44 16.76
CA ILE A 461 17.36 -11.68 17.06
C ILE A 461 16.84 -12.82 16.18
N ILE A 462 15.52 -12.95 16.01
CA ILE A 462 14.91 -13.95 15.12
C ILE A 462 15.39 -13.76 13.69
N ASP A 463 15.44 -12.52 13.19
CA ASP A 463 15.93 -12.22 11.85
C ASP A 463 17.37 -12.69 11.62
N ALA A 464 18.23 -12.66 12.65
CA ALA A 464 19.59 -13.18 12.58
C ALA A 464 19.66 -14.71 12.69
N VAL A 465 18.80 -15.32 13.50
CA VAL A 465 18.77 -16.77 13.73
C VAL A 465 18.15 -17.53 12.56
N ASP A 466 17.06 -16.99 12.02
CA ASP A 466 16.29 -17.52 10.89
C ASP A 466 16.57 -16.75 9.60
N ALA A 467 17.83 -16.31 9.43
CA ALA A 467 18.25 -15.40 8.37
C ALA A 467 18.06 -15.95 6.94
N GLY A 468 17.59 -17.20 6.77
CA GLY A 468 17.32 -17.82 5.46
C GLY A 468 16.49 -16.92 4.53
N GLU A 469 15.28 -16.53 4.93
CA GLU A 469 14.39 -15.68 4.10
C GLU A 469 14.91 -14.23 3.99
N VAL A 470 15.60 -13.74 5.02
CA VAL A 470 16.09 -12.35 5.10
C VAL A 470 17.31 -12.12 4.21
N LEU A 471 18.14 -13.15 4.05
CA LEU A 471 19.39 -13.12 3.29
C LEU A 471 19.23 -13.60 1.85
N GLU A 472 18.06 -14.14 1.49
CA GLU A 472 17.77 -14.48 0.11
C GLU A 472 17.71 -13.20 -0.73
N LEU A 473 18.57 -13.15 -1.75
CA LEU A 473 18.52 -12.10 -2.75
C LEU A 473 17.23 -12.29 -3.54
N ASN A 474 16.37 -11.28 -3.60
CA ASN A 474 15.37 -11.24 -4.66
C ASN A 474 16.12 -11.38 -6.00
N PRO A 475 15.83 -12.40 -6.84
CA PRO A 475 16.49 -12.61 -8.13
C PRO A 475 16.40 -11.41 -9.08
N HIS A 476 15.51 -10.46 -8.76
CA HIS A 476 15.30 -9.20 -9.45
C HIS A 476 15.99 -8.00 -8.78
N SER A 477 16.85 -8.19 -7.77
CA SER A 477 17.62 -7.10 -7.15
C SER A 477 18.69 -6.56 -8.10
N TYR A 478 18.82 -5.24 -8.22
CA TYR A 478 19.82 -4.61 -9.09
C TYR A 478 21.08 -4.21 -8.31
N PRO A 479 22.30 -4.37 -8.87
CA PRO A 479 23.50 -3.79 -8.29
C PRO A 479 23.34 -2.27 -8.11
N PRO A 480 23.91 -1.64 -7.06
CA PRO A 480 24.90 -2.18 -6.12
C PRO A 480 24.30 -2.70 -4.81
N ALA A 481 23.24 -3.52 -4.86
CA ALA A 481 22.72 -4.20 -3.67
C ALA A 481 23.82 -4.92 -2.88
N LEU A 482 23.78 -4.83 -1.55
CA LEU A 482 24.69 -5.59 -0.68
C LEU A 482 24.66 -7.08 -1.00
N SER A 483 25.85 -7.69 -0.98
CA SER A 483 26.02 -9.14 -1.09
C SER A 483 25.31 -9.85 0.06
N LYS A 484 25.11 -11.17 -0.09
CA LYS A 484 24.58 -12.01 0.99
C LYS A 484 25.35 -11.80 2.31
N ASP A 485 26.67 -11.68 2.23
CA ASP A 485 27.52 -11.39 3.40
C ASP A 485 27.26 -10.00 4.00
N GLY A 486 27.10 -8.97 3.16
CA GLY A 486 26.80 -7.62 3.63
C GLY A 486 25.44 -7.53 4.31
N ARG A 487 24.44 -8.27 3.81
CA ARG A 487 23.12 -8.39 4.46
C ARG A 487 23.21 -9.15 5.77
N ALA A 488 23.98 -10.25 5.81
CA ALA A 488 24.21 -11.01 7.03
C ALA A 488 24.86 -10.12 8.10
N GLU A 489 25.88 -9.36 7.73
CA GLU A 489 26.53 -8.40 8.62
C GLU A 489 25.53 -7.40 9.21
N ALA A 490 24.69 -6.78 8.39
CA ALA A 490 23.68 -5.84 8.84
C ALA A 490 22.68 -6.44 9.84
N VAL A 491 22.18 -7.65 9.57
CA VAL A 491 21.20 -8.32 10.45
C VAL A 491 21.85 -8.75 11.77
N PHE A 492 23.05 -9.35 11.71
CA PHE A 492 23.78 -9.75 12.91
C PHE A 492 24.24 -8.56 13.75
N GLU A 493 24.59 -7.42 13.12
CA GLU A 493 24.96 -6.20 13.84
C GLU A 493 23.77 -5.70 14.66
N VAL A 494 22.57 -5.63 14.07
CA VAL A 494 21.35 -5.21 14.78
C VAL A 494 20.99 -6.17 15.91
N ALA A 495 21.07 -7.49 15.67
CA ALA A 495 20.81 -8.47 16.73
C ALA A 495 21.82 -8.35 17.88
N ALA A 496 23.12 -8.23 17.58
CA ALA A 496 24.16 -8.03 18.58
C ALA A 496 23.95 -6.72 19.37
N LEU A 497 23.52 -5.64 18.70
CA LEU A 497 23.17 -4.36 19.36
C LEU A 497 22.06 -4.55 20.40
N TRP A 498 20.97 -5.24 20.03
CA TRP A 498 19.87 -5.53 20.95
C TRP A 498 20.29 -6.41 22.12
N ILE A 499 21.04 -7.48 21.88
CA ILE A 499 21.57 -8.37 22.91
C ILE A 499 22.45 -7.60 23.88
N ARG A 500 23.32 -6.73 23.36
CA ARG A 500 24.27 -5.96 24.17
C ARG A 500 23.60 -4.88 25.00
N ILE A 501 22.66 -4.13 24.41
CA ILE A 501 22.06 -2.95 25.05
C ILE A 501 20.88 -3.34 25.94
N ALA A 502 19.97 -4.19 25.44
CA ALA A 502 18.70 -4.50 26.10
C ALA A 502 18.48 -6.00 26.33
N GLY A 503 19.54 -6.82 26.20
CA GLY A 503 19.43 -8.29 26.32
C GLY A 503 18.93 -8.75 27.68
N GLU A 504 19.27 -8.06 28.77
CA GLU A 504 18.75 -8.35 30.12
C GLU A 504 17.23 -8.15 30.16
N SER A 505 16.74 -7.01 29.65
CA SER A 505 15.31 -6.71 29.58
C SER A 505 14.54 -7.69 28.69
N ILE A 506 15.13 -8.13 27.58
CA ILE A 506 14.54 -9.14 26.68
C ILE A 506 14.49 -10.50 27.37
N TYR A 507 15.60 -10.92 28.01
CA TYR A 507 15.67 -12.19 28.73
C TYR A 507 14.64 -12.26 29.87
N GLU A 508 14.48 -11.18 30.63
CA GLU A 508 13.45 -11.08 31.68
C GLU A 508 12.03 -11.11 31.12
N TYR A 509 11.79 -10.44 30.00
CA TYR A 509 10.50 -10.47 29.33
C TYR A 509 10.11 -11.89 28.89
N LEU A 510 11.05 -12.62 28.28
CA LEU A 510 10.86 -14.02 27.92
C LEU A 510 10.62 -14.93 29.13
N ARG A 511 11.07 -14.55 30.33
CA ARG A 511 10.79 -15.29 31.57
C ARG A 511 9.45 -14.95 32.23
N THR A 512 8.95 -13.73 32.03
CA THR A 512 7.77 -13.22 32.76
C THR A 512 6.44 -13.45 32.03
N GLU A 513 6.41 -13.59 30.69
CA GLU A 513 5.17 -13.79 29.92
C GLU A 513 4.64 -15.25 29.81
N ALA A 514 5.33 -16.23 30.38
CA ALA A 514 4.87 -17.58 30.70
C ALA A 514 4.02 -18.34 29.65
N LYS A 515 4.69 -18.97 28.67
CA LYS A 515 4.25 -20.19 27.96
C LYS A 515 5.38 -21.24 27.87
N LYS A 516 5.40 -22.13 28.87
CA LYS A 516 5.85 -23.55 28.91
C LYS A 516 7.19 -24.03 28.32
N ASP A 517 7.99 -23.28 27.55
CA ASP A 517 9.31 -23.78 27.07
C ASP A 517 10.34 -22.65 26.79
N GLU A 518 10.40 -21.60 27.61
CA GLU A 518 11.04 -20.30 27.24
C GLU A 518 12.54 -20.16 27.51
N ASN A 519 13.11 -20.95 28.44
CA ASN A 519 14.56 -21.16 28.44
C ASN A 519 15.01 -21.78 27.11
N GLN A 520 14.12 -22.49 26.40
CA GLN A 520 14.46 -23.09 25.12
C GLN A 520 14.64 -22.04 24.03
N GLU A 521 13.87 -20.93 24.00
CA GLU A 521 14.01 -19.90 22.95
C GLU A 521 15.34 -19.14 23.08
N TRP A 522 15.62 -18.57 24.26
CA TRP A 522 16.89 -17.89 24.50
C TRP A 522 18.09 -18.82 24.28
N ASN A 523 18.02 -20.05 24.79
CA ASN A 523 19.08 -21.04 24.59
C ASN A 523 19.17 -21.49 23.12
N ARG A 524 18.06 -21.52 22.38
CA ARG A 524 18.05 -21.84 20.94
C ARG A 524 18.74 -20.73 20.17
N TRP A 525 18.38 -19.47 20.39
CA TRP A 525 19.06 -18.35 19.76
C TRP A 525 20.54 -18.34 20.10
N GLN A 526 20.90 -18.48 21.38
CA GLN A 526 22.28 -18.59 21.82
C GLN A 526 23.02 -19.70 21.06
N LYS A 527 22.45 -20.91 20.99
CA LYS A 527 23.05 -22.03 20.28
C LYS A 527 23.25 -21.73 18.79
N ARG A 528 22.32 -21.02 18.15
CA ARG A 528 22.48 -20.63 16.74
C ARG A 528 23.60 -19.61 16.55
N PHE A 529 23.73 -18.63 17.44
CA PHE A 529 24.88 -17.72 17.45
C PHE A 529 26.21 -18.47 17.66
N GLU A 530 26.25 -19.48 18.56
CA GLU A 530 27.43 -20.34 18.75
C GLU A 530 27.77 -21.16 17.50
N GLU A 531 26.76 -21.74 16.84
CA GLU A 531 26.92 -22.51 15.60
C GLU A 531 27.45 -21.62 14.47
N GLU A 532 26.89 -20.42 14.28
CA GLU A 532 27.38 -19.46 13.26
C GLU A 532 28.81 -18.96 13.56
N ALA A 533 29.15 -18.78 14.85
CA ALA A 533 30.51 -18.42 15.27
C ALA A 533 31.55 -19.51 14.98
N VAL A 534 31.12 -20.77 14.81
CA VAL A 534 31.98 -21.93 14.49
C VAL A 534 31.97 -22.23 13.00
N TRP A 535 30.80 -22.25 12.37
CA TRP A 535 30.66 -22.56 10.95
C TRP A 535 31.30 -21.49 10.07
N ALA A 536 31.29 -20.23 10.53
CA ALA A 536 31.83 -19.09 9.80
C ALA A 536 31.29 -19.07 8.35
N GLN A 537 29.98 -19.24 8.21
CA GLN A 537 29.31 -19.37 6.92
C GLN A 537 29.42 -18.10 6.07
N TYR A 538 29.51 -16.95 6.72
CA TYR A 538 29.55 -15.62 6.12
C TYR A 538 30.94 -14.99 6.29
N ASN A 539 31.02 -13.66 6.23
CA ASN A 539 32.27 -12.94 6.41
C ASN A 539 32.79 -12.98 7.87
N PRO A 540 34.09 -12.69 8.12
CA PRO A 540 34.67 -12.74 9.46
C PRO A 540 34.04 -11.78 10.48
N ARG A 541 33.41 -10.69 10.03
CA ARG A 541 32.72 -9.75 10.91
C ARG A 541 31.43 -10.35 11.46
N VAL A 542 30.65 -11.06 10.62
CA VAL A 542 29.50 -11.83 11.09
C VAL A 542 29.93 -12.88 12.12
N THR A 543 31.04 -13.59 11.89
CA THR A 543 31.57 -14.54 12.87
C THR A 543 31.92 -13.88 14.20
N ALA A 544 32.50 -12.67 14.18
CA ALA A 544 32.82 -11.92 15.38
C ALA A 544 31.56 -11.46 16.13
N LEU A 545 30.57 -10.92 15.41
CA LEU A 545 29.27 -10.51 15.98
C LEU A 545 28.50 -11.70 16.56
N ALA A 546 28.50 -12.84 15.87
CA ALA A 546 27.87 -14.07 16.35
C ALA A 546 28.52 -14.56 17.66
N ARG A 547 29.85 -14.50 17.74
CA ARG A 547 30.59 -14.84 18.96
C ARG A 547 30.28 -13.88 20.11
N GLU A 548 30.33 -12.57 19.86
CA GLU A 548 30.00 -11.55 20.87
C GLU A 548 28.56 -11.73 21.39
N GLY A 549 27.61 -11.99 20.49
CA GLY A 549 26.22 -12.26 20.83
C GLY A 549 26.08 -13.49 21.74
N ALA A 550 26.69 -14.62 21.37
CA ALA A 550 26.67 -15.84 22.18
C ALA A 550 27.30 -15.66 23.57
N GLU A 551 28.46 -15.01 23.64
CA GLU A 551 29.15 -14.71 24.91
C GLU A 551 28.30 -13.82 25.81
N THR A 552 27.66 -12.79 25.23
CA THR A 552 26.78 -11.88 25.96
C THR A 552 25.52 -12.59 26.44
N MET A 553 24.90 -13.42 25.59
CA MET A 553 23.74 -14.24 25.96
C MET A 553 24.07 -15.20 27.11
N THR A 554 25.26 -15.81 27.10
CA THR A 554 25.77 -16.67 28.18
C THR A 554 25.93 -15.88 29.48
N ARG A 555 26.49 -14.66 29.40
CA ARG A 555 26.65 -13.80 30.57
C ARG A 555 25.30 -13.46 31.20
N ILE A 556 24.30 -13.11 30.39
CA ILE A 556 22.95 -12.74 30.83
C ILE A 556 22.26 -13.94 31.49
N SER A 557 22.28 -15.12 30.87
CA SER A 557 21.62 -16.32 31.41
C SER A 557 22.37 -16.94 32.60
N GLY A 558 23.69 -16.76 32.67
CA GLY A 558 24.58 -17.29 33.71
C GLY A 558 24.66 -16.47 34.99
N HIS A 559 24.10 -15.25 35.03
CA HIS A 559 23.96 -14.47 36.26
C HIS A 559 22.61 -14.75 36.91
N PRO A 560 22.54 -15.59 37.97
CA PRO A 560 21.38 -15.55 38.86
C PRO A 560 21.40 -14.19 39.57
N GLN A 561 20.59 -13.22 39.12
CA GLN A 561 20.44 -11.97 39.86
C GLN A 561 19.43 -12.11 41.01
N LYS A 562 19.70 -11.31 42.04
CA LYS A 562 19.25 -11.37 43.43
C LYS A 562 17.79 -11.01 43.65
#